data_AF-A0A935MSV9-F1
#
_entry.id   AF-A0A935MSV9-F1
#
_cell.length_a   1.000
_cell.length_b   1.000
_cell.length_c   1.000
_cell.angle_alpha   90.00
_cell.angle_beta   90.00
_cell.angle_gamma   90.00
#
_symmetry.space_group_name_H-M   'P 1'
#
loop_
_entity.id
_entity.type
_entity.pdbx_description
1 polymer ?
#
loop_
_entity_poly.entity_id
_entity_poly.type
_entity_poly.pdbx_seq_one_letter_code
_entity_poly.pdbx_strand_id
1 'polypeptide(L)'
;MAEPLIVARHKLTDLGLLPALANRHGLITGATGTGKTITLQVLAERFSAIGVPVFMADVKGDLSGLSAPGVESAKFKQRLDTLGISDWTGAKFPASFWDVSGEQGHPVRATISDMGPILLSRLLNLNDTQSGVLQLVFKIADDNGLLLLDLKDLRAMVQHVGEHAKEFTTEYGNVSAASIGAIQRGLLTLGEQGGEAFFGEPMLDIADLMQTDGGKGIVNILAADKLMSSPRLYSTFLLWLLSELFENLPEVGDADKPKLVFFFDEAHLLFNEAPPALLEKIELVVRLIRSKGVGVYFVTQNPLDIPDSVLGQLGNRVQHALRAFTPRDQKAVKTAADTLRANPAFDAAAAITELGVGEALVSFLDEKGRPNVVERAFILPPASRIGPLTAEERQGVIKGSLVYGVYETALDRESAYEKLKSKQTAEAAPTQPSASAQVPANAPASGGGWFGGLGDLIGGSSGSGGRSRGGDSMVEMAAKSAARAIGSQVGRSIIRGVLGSILGGSRRR
;
A
#
# COMPACT_ATOMS: atom_id res chain seq x y z
N MET A 1 17.30 16.44 -18.98
CA MET A 1 16.81 16.53 -17.58
C MET A 1 15.44 17.17 -17.61
N ALA A 2 14.46 16.56 -16.94
CA ALA A 2 13.12 17.13 -16.80
C ALA A 2 13.19 18.46 -16.04
N GLU A 3 12.29 19.39 -16.38
CA GLU A 3 12.21 20.69 -15.70
C GLU A 3 11.93 20.52 -14.19
N PRO A 4 12.47 21.41 -13.34
CA PRO A 4 12.18 21.39 -11.91
C PRO A 4 10.67 21.51 -11.65
N LEU A 5 10.15 20.69 -10.74
CA LEU A 5 8.77 20.75 -10.30
C LEU A 5 8.61 21.94 -9.36
N ILE A 6 8.14 23.08 -9.86
CA ILE A 6 8.01 24.29 -9.02
C ILE A 6 6.89 24.08 -7.98
N VAL A 7 7.25 24.27 -6.70
CA VAL A 7 6.38 24.05 -5.53
C VAL A 7 6.13 25.34 -4.76
N ALA A 8 7.14 26.20 -4.66
CA ALA A 8 7.08 27.41 -3.86
C ALA A 8 7.78 28.58 -4.55
N ARG A 9 7.47 29.81 -4.13
CA ARG A 9 8.05 31.04 -4.68
C ARG A 9 8.49 31.97 -3.56
N HIS A 10 9.73 32.45 -3.64
CA HIS A 10 10.25 33.55 -2.84
C HIS A 10 10.44 34.77 -3.75
N LYS A 11 9.58 35.79 -3.62
CA LYS A 11 9.56 36.96 -4.52
C LYS A 11 9.38 36.52 -5.98
N LEU A 12 10.43 36.62 -6.81
CA LEU A 12 10.45 36.19 -8.21
C LEU A 12 11.26 34.91 -8.43
N THR A 13 11.79 34.30 -7.37
CA THR A 13 12.58 33.08 -7.43
C THR A 13 11.70 31.88 -7.16
N ASP A 14 11.64 30.97 -8.13
CA ASP A 14 10.93 29.71 -8.03
C ASP A 14 11.80 28.65 -7.34
N LEU A 15 11.19 27.95 -6.39
CA LEU A 15 11.80 26.83 -5.67
C LEU A 15 11.13 25.54 -6.14
N GLY A 16 11.93 24.74 -6.86
CA GLY A 16 11.46 23.51 -7.48
C GLY A 16 12.20 22.27 -7.00
N LEU A 17 11.49 21.15 -7.00
CA LEU A 17 12.05 19.84 -6.75
C LEU A 17 12.53 19.23 -8.07
N LEU A 18 13.77 18.73 -8.12
CA LEU A 18 14.31 18.07 -9.32
C LEU A 18 13.73 16.65 -9.45
N PRO A 19 13.02 16.31 -10.56
CA PRO A 19 12.43 14.99 -10.73
C PRO A 19 13.40 13.82 -10.55
N ALA A 20 14.61 13.93 -11.10
CA ALA A 20 15.65 12.90 -11.00
C ALA A 20 16.14 12.65 -9.55
N LEU A 21 15.85 13.57 -8.63
CA LEU A 21 16.25 13.48 -7.22
C LEU A 21 15.04 13.31 -6.29
N ALA A 22 13.84 13.12 -6.83
CA ALA A 22 12.62 12.91 -6.05
C ALA A 22 12.63 11.59 -5.26
N ASN A 23 13.36 10.57 -5.75
CA ASN A 23 13.53 9.30 -5.05
C ASN A 23 14.49 9.40 -3.84
N ARG A 24 15.09 10.57 -3.58
CA ARG A 24 15.86 10.86 -2.35
C ARG A 24 14.98 11.28 -1.17
N HIS A 25 13.70 10.94 -1.26
CA HIS A 25 12.69 11.08 -0.21
C HIS A 25 12.47 12.54 0.23
N GLY A 26 11.49 12.75 1.11
CA GLY A 26 11.28 14.07 1.68
C GLY A 26 10.50 14.08 2.98
N LEU A 27 10.53 15.25 3.63
CA LEU A 27 9.77 15.55 4.83
C LEU A 27 8.95 16.82 4.61
N ILE A 28 7.65 16.73 4.88
CA ILE A 28 6.73 17.86 4.96
C ILE A 28 6.23 17.93 6.40
N THR A 29 6.50 19.02 7.10
CA THR A 29 6.21 19.11 8.54
C THR A 29 5.69 20.48 8.93
N GLY A 30 4.97 20.57 10.06
CA GLY A 30 4.36 21.79 10.59
C GLY A 30 3.05 21.53 11.32
N ALA A 31 2.56 22.50 12.07
CA ALA A 31 1.33 22.38 12.85
C ALA A 31 0.07 22.19 11.97
N THR A 32 -1.06 21.84 12.57
CA THR A 32 -2.34 21.74 11.87
C THR A 32 -2.76 23.08 11.27
N GLY A 33 -3.24 23.05 10.01
CA GLY A 33 -3.74 24.24 9.31
C GLY A 33 -2.68 25.18 8.74
N THR A 34 -1.40 24.82 8.77
CA THR A 34 -0.30 25.72 8.32
C THR A 34 -0.02 25.64 6.81
N GLY A 35 -0.45 24.57 6.14
CA GLY A 35 -0.29 24.40 4.68
C GLY A 35 0.27 23.06 4.21
N LYS A 36 0.47 22.08 5.11
CA LYS A 36 0.99 20.74 4.77
C LYS A 36 0.19 20.04 3.67
N THR A 37 -1.14 19.94 3.81
CA THR A 37 -2.02 19.31 2.82
C THR A 37 -1.89 19.98 1.46
N ILE A 38 -1.81 21.32 1.42
CA ILE A 38 -1.63 22.07 0.17
C ILE A 38 -0.27 21.75 -0.48
N THR A 39 0.79 21.61 0.31
CA THR A 39 2.12 21.20 -0.22
C THR A 39 2.08 19.80 -0.80
N LEU A 40 1.46 18.85 -0.08
CA LEU A 40 1.24 17.48 -0.53
C LEU A 40 0.48 17.49 -1.87
N GLN A 41 -0.64 18.21 -1.92
CA GLN A 41 -1.48 18.34 -3.11
C GLN A 41 -0.69 18.90 -4.29
N VAL A 42 0.02 20.02 -4.12
CA VAL A 42 0.86 20.63 -5.18
C VAL A 42 1.91 19.65 -5.68
N LEU A 43 2.65 18.98 -4.78
CA LEU A 43 3.64 17.99 -5.19
C LEU A 43 3.01 16.84 -5.98
N ALA A 44 1.87 16.32 -5.52
CA ALA A 44 1.16 15.23 -6.20
C ALA A 44 0.70 15.64 -7.61
N GLU A 45 0.18 16.85 -7.78
CA GLU A 45 -0.16 17.42 -9.09
C GLU A 45 1.06 17.49 -10.00
N ARG A 46 2.19 17.99 -9.50
CA ARG A 46 3.41 18.14 -10.30
C ARG A 46 3.99 16.79 -10.71
N PHE A 47 3.99 15.80 -9.82
CA PHE A 47 4.38 14.43 -10.16
C PHE A 47 3.43 13.82 -11.20
N SER A 48 2.13 13.90 -10.97
CA SER A 48 1.12 13.41 -11.93
C SER A 48 1.29 14.07 -13.30
N ALA A 49 1.51 15.39 -13.36
CA ALA A 49 1.69 16.13 -14.61
C ALA A 49 2.86 15.63 -15.46
N ILE A 50 3.95 15.16 -14.84
CA ILE A 50 5.11 14.61 -15.54
C ILE A 50 5.01 13.09 -15.75
N GLY A 51 3.84 12.49 -15.55
CA GLY A 51 3.65 11.05 -15.74
C GLY A 51 4.21 10.18 -14.62
N VAL A 52 4.40 10.73 -13.41
CA VAL A 52 4.79 9.97 -12.22
C VAL A 52 3.53 9.66 -11.39
N PRO A 53 3.15 8.39 -11.27
CA PRO A 53 2.06 7.97 -10.38
C PRO A 53 2.37 8.32 -8.93
N VAL A 54 1.33 8.59 -8.16
CA VAL A 54 1.44 8.98 -6.75
C VAL A 54 0.55 8.08 -5.93
N PHE A 55 1.01 7.66 -4.74
CA PHE A 55 0.18 7.03 -3.73
C PHE A 55 0.10 7.94 -2.51
N MET A 56 -1.10 8.13 -1.98
CA MET A 56 -1.33 8.89 -0.74
C MET A 56 -2.41 8.25 0.10
N ALA A 57 -2.21 8.26 1.41
CA ALA A 57 -3.23 7.91 2.38
C ALA A 57 -3.97 9.18 2.83
N ASP A 58 -5.25 9.27 2.50
CA ASP A 58 -6.12 10.38 2.85
C ASP A 58 -6.83 10.11 4.18
N VAL A 59 -6.15 10.48 5.25
CA VAL A 59 -6.65 10.34 6.63
C VAL A 59 -7.74 11.36 6.94
N LYS A 60 -7.65 12.56 6.36
CA LYS A 60 -8.54 13.69 6.65
C LYS A 60 -9.74 13.75 5.70
N GLY A 61 -9.71 13.00 4.60
CA GLY A 61 -10.73 12.99 3.56
C GLY A 61 -10.68 14.22 2.64
N ASP A 62 -9.60 15.01 2.68
CA ASP A 62 -9.50 16.31 2.01
C ASP A 62 -8.73 16.28 0.67
N LEU A 63 -8.18 15.13 0.27
CA LEU A 63 -7.36 14.99 -0.94
C LEU A 63 -8.14 14.55 -2.18
N SER A 64 -9.38 14.06 -2.03
CA SER A 64 -10.19 13.62 -3.17
C SER A 64 -10.43 14.69 -4.24
N GLY A 65 -10.38 15.97 -3.88
CA GLY A 65 -10.50 17.11 -4.79
C GLY A 65 -9.44 17.18 -5.91
N LEU A 66 -8.34 16.43 -5.81
CA LEU A 66 -7.32 16.30 -6.87
C LEU A 66 -7.92 15.91 -8.24
N SER A 67 -9.03 15.19 -8.23
CA SER A 67 -9.74 14.71 -9.43
C SER A 67 -10.75 15.71 -10.01
N ALA A 68 -10.90 16.89 -9.41
CA ALA A 68 -11.72 17.99 -9.91
C ALA A 68 -10.88 19.27 -10.15
N PRO A 69 -11.24 20.09 -11.15
CA PRO A 69 -10.56 21.36 -11.37
C PRO A 69 -10.79 22.31 -10.19
N GLY A 70 -9.74 23.03 -9.81
CA GLY A 70 -9.83 24.12 -8.86
C GLY A 70 -10.72 25.25 -9.39
N VAL A 71 -11.30 26.01 -8.47
CA VAL A 71 -12.15 27.16 -8.78
C VAL A 71 -11.57 28.40 -8.11
N GLU A 72 -11.47 29.50 -8.85
CA GLU A 72 -11.03 30.77 -8.30
C GLU A 72 -12.08 31.36 -7.35
N SER A 73 -11.75 31.40 -6.06
CA SER A 73 -12.48 32.24 -5.10
C SER A 73 -11.81 33.61 -4.97
N ALA A 74 -12.52 34.60 -4.40
CA ALA A 74 -11.96 35.93 -4.17
C ALA A 74 -10.65 35.90 -3.35
N LYS A 75 -10.61 35.06 -2.30
CA LYS A 75 -9.41 34.86 -1.47
C LYS A 75 -8.27 34.18 -2.24
N PHE A 76 -8.62 33.26 -3.13
CA PHE A 76 -7.65 32.58 -3.98
C PHE A 76 -7.03 33.54 -5.01
N LYS A 77 -7.84 34.39 -5.62
CA LYS A 77 -7.37 35.43 -6.55
C LYS A 77 -6.39 36.40 -5.88
N GLN A 78 -6.69 36.88 -4.68
CA GLN A 78 -5.76 37.73 -3.91
C GLN A 78 -4.41 37.04 -3.67
N ARG A 79 -4.43 35.71 -3.44
CA ARG A 79 -3.21 34.92 -3.28
C ARG A 79 -2.41 34.82 -4.58
N LEU A 80 -3.07 34.60 -5.71
CA LEU A 80 -2.44 34.60 -7.04
C LEU A 80 -1.78 35.96 -7.33
N ASP A 81 -2.50 37.06 -7.08
CA ASP A 81 -2.01 38.43 -7.28
C ASP A 81 -0.75 38.69 -6.42
N THR A 82 -0.76 38.25 -5.15
CA THR A 82 0.38 38.38 -4.23
C THR A 82 1.62 37.62 -4.72
N LEU A 83 1.42 36.49 -5.41
CA LEU A 83 2.49 35.65 -5.95
C LEU A 83 2.87 36.01 -7.39
N GLY A 84 2.22 37.02 -7.98
CA GLY A 84 2.43 37.43 -9.37
C GLY A 84 2.07 36.34 -10.38
N ILE A 85 1.07 35.52 -10.10
CA ILE A 85 0.62 34.42 -10.98
C ILE A 85 -0.59 34.93 -11.76
N SER A 86 -0.42 35.18 -13.06
CA SER A 86 -1.47 35.70 -13.95
C SER A 86 -2.06 34.64 -14.88
N ASP A 87 -1.41 33.49 -15.00
CA ASP A 87 -1.69 32.39 -15.93
C ASP A 87 -2.24 31.13 -15.24
N TRP A 88 -2.76 31.27 -14.03
CA TRP A 88 -3.34 30.14 -13.31
C TRP A 88 -4.57 29.61 -14.04
N THR A 89 -4.68 28.28 -14.14
CA THR A 89 -5.85 27.60 -14.71
C THR A 89 -6.19 26.39 -13.87
N GLY A 90 -7.46 26.24 -13.53
CA GLY A 90 -7.97 25.08 -12.82
C GLY A 90 -7.78 23.80 -13.65
N ALA A 91 -7.21 22.76 -13.04
CA ALA A 91 -6.94 21.49 -13.70
C ALA A 91 -7.28 20.32 -12.79
N LYS A 92 -7.75 19.22 -13.40
CA LYS A 92 -7.93 17.94 -12.72
C LYS A 92 -6.80 16.97 -13.07
N PHE A 93 -6.60 16.00 -12.17
CA PHE A 93 -5.61 14.94 -12.32
C PHE A 93 -6.30 13.58 -12.26
N PRO A 94 -5.85 12.58 -13.05
CA PRO A 94 -6.43 11.25 -13.00
C PRO A 94 -6.20 10.65 -11.63
N ALA A 95 -7.24 10.03 -11.05
CA ALA A 95 -7.18 9.48 -9.72
C ALA A 95 -7.88 8.12 -9.65
N SER A 96 -7.34 7.24 -8.80
CA SER A 96 -7.97 5.98 -8.40
C SER A 96 -8.19 6.03 -6.89
N PHE A 97 -9.42 5.79 -6.45
CA PHE A 97 -9.76 5.75 -5.04
C PHE A 97 -9.69 4.32 -4.53
N TRP A 98 -9.02 4.13 -3.39
CA TRP A 98 -8.80 2.85 -2.74
C TRP A 98 -9.41 2.88 -1.34
N ASP A 99 -9.94 1.77 -0.86
CA ASP A 99 -10.53 1.64 0.46
C ASP A 99 -10.40 0.19 0.93
N VAL A 100 -10.10 -0.06 2.20
CA VAL A 100 -10.06 -1.43 2.73
C VAL A 100 -11.46 -2.04 2.82
N SER A 101 -12.49 -1.23 3.07
CA SER A 101 -13.88 -1.69 3.13
C SER A 101 -14.59 -1.72 1.77
N GLY A 102 -14.03 -1.06 0.75
CA GLY A 102 -14.62 -0.96 -0.59
C GLY A 102 -15.82 -0.01 -0.70
N GLU A 103 -16.08 0.84 0.30
CA GLU A 103 -17.23 1.76 0.30
C GLU A 103 -16.90 3.09 -0.40
N GLN A 104 -15.70 3.61 -0.18
CA GLN A 104 -15.23 4.91 -0.69
C GLN A 104 -14.22 4.79 -1.84
N GLY A 105 -13.95 3.57 -2.30
CA GLY A 105 -12.95 3.26 -3.32
C GLY A 105 -12.95 1.77 -3.67
N HIS A 106 -12.05 1.35 -4.55
CA HIS A 106 -11.82 -0.05 -4.86
C HIS A 106 -11.31 -0.78 -3.60
N PRO A 107 -11.84 -1.98 -3.28
CA PRO A 107 -11.42 -2.74 -2.12
C PRO A 107 -9.95 -3.16 -2.25
N VAL A 108 -9.13 -2.75 -1.29
CA VAL A 108 -7.73 -3.16 -1.22
C VAL A 108 -7.61 -4.41 -0.36
N ARG A 109 -6.96 -5.44 -0.91
CA ARG A 109 -6.69 -6.68 -0.18
C ARG A 109 -5.22 -7.08 -0.21
N ALA A 110 -4.79 -7.71 0.87
CA ALA A 110 -3.52 -8.42 1.00
C ALA A 110 -3.80 -9.87 1.38
N THR A 111 -2.94 -10.83 1.05
CA THR A 111 -3.09 -12.20 1.57
C THR A 111 -2.31 -12.38 2.88
N ILE A 112 -2.72 -13.32 3.73
CA ILE A 112 -2.00 -13.65 4.97
C ILE A 112 -0.56 -14.11 4.67
N SER A 113 -0.39 -14.95 3.66
CA SER A 113 0.92 -15.42 3.20
C SER A 113 1.85 -14.25 2.82
N ASP A 114 1.32 -13.26 2.11
CA ASP A 114 2.08 -12.12 1.62
C ASP A 114 2.42 -11.11 2.73
N MET A 115 1.49 -10.89 3.67
CA MET A 115 1.75 -10.08 4.86
C MET A 115 2.87 -10.68 5.73
N GLY A 116 2.88 -12.01 5.84
CA GLY A 116 3.89 -12.75 6.57
C GLY A 116 3.81 -12.61 8.10
N PRO A 117 4.58 -13.43 8.84
CA PRO A 117 4.43 -13.55 10.28
C PRO A 117 4.91 -12.32 11.06
N ILE A 118 5.85 -11.53 10.53
CA ILE A 118 6.42 -10.36 11.23
C ILE A 118 5.39 -9.23 11.30
N LEU A 119 4.81 -8.86 10.16
CA LEU A 119 3.81 -7.79 10.11
C LEU A 119 2.52 -8.21 10.82
N LEU A 120 2.11 -9.47 10.69
CA LEU A 120 0.97 -10.02 11.45
C LEU A 120 1.23 -10.03 12.95
N SER A 121 2.45 -10.32 13.41
CA SER A 121 2.78 -10.25 14.84
C SER A 121 2.57 -8.84 15.41
N ARG A 122 2.91 -7.79 14.65
CA ARG A 122 2.60 -6.41 15.02
C ARG A 122 1.10 -6.17 15.06
N LEU A 123 0.39 -6.59 14.02
CA LEU A 123 -1.05 -6.37 13.87
C LEU A 123 -1.84 -7.02 15.01
N LEU A 124 -1.43 -8.24 15.40
CA LEU A 124 -2.01 -9.02 16.49
C LEU A 124 -1.44 -8.65 17.87
N ASN A 125 -0.48 -7.72 17.92
CA ASN A 125 0.20 -7.27 19.15
C ASN A 125 0.81 -8.43 19.97
N LEU A 126 1.53 -9.30 19.27
CA LEU A 126 2.20 -10.46 19.85
C LEU A 126 3.52 -10.06 20.49
N ASN A 127 3.88 -10.72 21.59
CA ASN A 127 5.23 -10.66 22.15
C ASN A 127 6.20 -11.56 21.36
N ASP A 128 7.49 -11.53 21.68
CA ASP A 128 8.53 -12.27 20.96
C ASP A 128 8.26 -13.79 20.91
N THR A 129 7.83 -14.37 22.03
CA THR A 129 7.50 -15.81 22.11
C THR A 129 6.32 -16.17 21.21
N GLN A 130 5.25 -15.36 21.22
CA GLN A 130 4.07 -15.55 20.39
C GLN A 130 4.40 -15.33 18.91
N SER A 131 5.26 -14.36 18.60
CA SER A 131 5.75 -14.09 17.25
C SER A 131 6.55 -15.27 16.71
N GLY A 132 7.41 -15.89 17.54
CA GLY A 132 8.12 -17.12 17.18
C GLY A 132 7.18 -18.29 16.89
N VAL A 133 6.11 -18.45 17.67
CA VAL A 133 5.07 -19.47 17.39
C VAL A 133 4.33 -19.17 16.09
N LEU A 134 4.01 -17.90 15.80
CA LEU A 134 3.36 -17.53 14.53
C LEU A 134 4.27 -17.83 13.34
N GLN A 135 5.58 -17.52 13.43
CA GLN A 135 6.56 -17.90 12.40
C GLN A 135 6.57 -19.41 12.15
N LEU A 136 6.41 -20.20 13.22
CA LEU A 136 6.33 -21.65 13.11
C LEU A 136 5.08 -22.13 12.37
N VAL A 137 3.93 -21.54 12.68
CA VAL A 137 2.67 -21.83 11.99
C VAL A 137 2.81 -21.60 10.48
N PHE A 138 3.44 -20.49 10.09
CA PHE A 138 3.75 -20.18 8.70
C PHE A 138 4.66 -21.22 8.06
N LYS A 139 5.75 -21.58 8.76
CA LYS A 139 6.71 -22.58 8.26
C LYS A 139 6.04 -23.95 8.02
N ILE A 140 5.19 -24.39 8.95
CA ILE A 140 4.44 -25.63 8.82
C ILE A 140 3.44 -25.55 7.65
N ALA A 141 2.74 -24.43 7.48
CA ALA A 141 1.83 -24.23 6.34
C ALA A 141 2.59 -24.37 5.01
N ASP A 142 3.75 -23.73 4.92
CA ASP A 142 4.61 -23.72 3.74
C ASP A 142 5.14 -25.12 3.38
N ASP A 143 5.60 -25.87 4.38
CA ASP A 143 6.15 -27.22 4.19
C ASP A 143 5.07 -28.23 3.78
N ASN A 144 3.81 -27.95 4.12
CA ASN A 144 2.65 -28.77 3.76
C ASN A 144 1.89 -28.26 2.51
N GLY A 145 2.36 -27.20 1.85
CA GLY A 145 1.70 -26.63 0.67
C GLY A 145 0.28 -26.10 0.96
N LEU A 146 0.07 -25.56 2.16
CA LEU A 146 -1.19 -25.00 2.62
C LEU A 146 -1.16 -23.48 2.44
N LEU A 147 -2.04 -22.97 1.57
CA LEU A 147 -2.13 -21.54 1.27
C LEU A 147 -2.82 -20.80 2.42
N LEU A 148 -2.22 -19.70 2.86
CA LEU A 148 -2.81 -18.79 3.85
C LEU A 148 -3.28 -17.54 3.12
N LEU A 149 -4.54 -17.50 2.70
CA LEU A 149 -5.08 -16.38 1.93
C LEU A 149 -5.73 -15.36 2.85
N ASP A 150 -6.53 -15.81 3.82
CA ASP A 150 -7.34 -14.94 4.67
C ASP A 150 -7.31 -15.34 6.17
N LEU A 151 -8.13 -14.66 6.98
CA LEU A 151 -8.19 -14.93 8.42
C LEU A 151 -8.75 -16.31 8.78
N LYS A 152 -9.64 -16.92 7.97
CA LYS A 152 -10.14 -18.29 8.25
C LYS A 152 -9.03 -19.31 8.06
N ASP A 153 -8.17 -19.12 7.07
CA ASP A 153 -7.02 -19.98 6.83
C ASP A 153 -6.03 -19.94 7.98
N LEU A 154 -5.66 -18.73 8.42
CA LEU A 154 -4.69 -18.60 9.51
C LEU A 154 -5.26 -19.16 10.81
N ARG A 155 -6.54 -18.91 11.12
CA ARG A 155 -7.20 -19.52 12.28
C ARG A 155 -7.16 -21.04 12.22
N ALA A 156 -7.48 -21.63 11.07
CA ALA A 156 -7.45 -23.08 10.89
C ALA A 156 -6.04 -23.65 11.06
N MET A 157 -5.01 -23.00 10.49
CA MET A 157 -3.62 -23.41 10.64
C MET A 157 -3.14 -23.31 12.10
N VAL A 158 -3.44 -22.20 12.78
CA VAL A 158 -3.08 -22.03 14.20
C VAL A 158 -3.77 -23.09 15.06
N GLN A 159 -5.03 -23.43 14.78
CA GLN A 159 -5.74 -24.50 15.48
C GLN A 159 -5.09 -25.86 15.23
N HIS A 160 -4.82 -26.19 13.95
CA HIS A 160 -4.18 -27.45 13.57
C HIS A 160 -2.82 -27.64 14.26
N VAL A 161 -1.98 -26.59 14.27
CA VAL A 161 -0.67 -26.62 14.96
C VAL A 161 -0.83 -26.79 16.48
N GLY A 162 -1.86 -26.18 17.08
CA GLY A 162 -2.16 -26.36 18.50
C GLY A 162 -2.60 -27.79 18.86
N GLU A 163 -3.46 -28.40 18.03
CA GLU A 163 -3.97 -29.77 18.23
C GLU A 163 -2.86 -30.82 18.05
N HIS A 164 -1.93 -30.58 17.13
CA HIS A 164 -0.85 -31.51 16.78
C HIS A 164 0.53 -31.05 17.32
N ALA A 165 0.56 -30.19 18.34
CA ALA A 165 1.79 -29.57 18.85
C ALA A 165 2.90 -30.59 19.20
N LYS A 166 2.52 -31.78 19.70
CA LYS A 166 3.47 -32.84 20.04
C LYS A 166 4.22 -33.40 18.82
N GLU A 167 3.55 -33.46 17.68
CA GLU A 167 4.12 -33.96 16.43
C GLU A 167 5.13 -32.97 15.86
N PHE A 168 4.82 -31.67 15.95
CA PHE A 168 5.70 -30.61 15.46
C PHE A 168 6.88 -30.30 16.39
N THR A 169 6.80 -30.65 17.68
CA THR A 169 7.78 -30.23 18.69
C THR A 169 9.22 -30.62 18.34
N THR A 170 9.45 -31.81 17.80
CA THR A 170 10.80 -32.31 17.52
C THR A 170 11.45 -31.62 16.33
N GLU A 171 10.68 -31.32 15.28
CA GLU A 171 11.20 -30.78 14.02
C GLU A 171 11.24 -29.25 14.03
N TYR A 172 10.23 -28.64 14.63
CA TYR A 172 9.97 -27.20 14.53
C TYR A 172 10.23 -26.46 15.85
N GLY A 173 10.14 -27.17 16.98
CA GLY A 173 10.30 -26.61 18.32
C GLY A 173 8.99 -26.51 19.08
N ASN A 174 9.08 -26.13 20.36
CA ASN A 174 7.96 -26.21 21.28
C ASN A 174 6.88 -25.16 20.99
N VAL A 175 5.62 -25.61 20.92
CA VAL A 175 4.44 -24.76 20.75
C VAL A 175 3.61 -24.77 22.03
N SER A 176 3.55 -23.64 22.74
CA SER A 176 2.74 -23.55 23.96
C SER A 176 1.26 -23.29 23.64
N ALA A 177 0.36 -23.96 24.36
CA ALA A 177 -1.09 -23.72 24.26
C ALA A 177 -1.47 -22.27 24.59
N ALA A 178 -0.72 -21.62 25.49
CA ALA A 178 -0.92 -20.22 25.83
C ALA A 178 -0.65 -19.28 24.63
N SER A 179 0.41 -19.54 23.86
CA SER A 179 0.71 -18.78 22.64
C SER A 179 -0.35 -18.97 21.57
N ILE A 180 -0.80 -20.21 21.34
CA ILE A 180 -1.89 -20.53 20.41
C ILE A 180 -3.16 -19.76 20.78
N GLY A 181 -3.55 -19.79 22.07
CA GLY A 181 -4.73 -19.07 22.55
C GLY A 181 -4.60 -17.54 22.41
N ALA A 182 -3.40 -16.98 22.56
CA ALA A 182 -3.16 -15.56 22.35
C ALA A 182 -3.30 -15.16 20.87
N ILE A 183 -2.72 -15.95 19.97
CA ILE A 183 -2.82 -15.72 18.51
C ILE A 183 -4.28 -15.80 18.06
N GLN A 184 -5.03 -16.84 18.49
CA GLN A 184 -6.45 -17.01 18.16
C GLN A 184 -7.29 -15.81 18.60
N ARG A 185 -7.10 -15.31 19.83
CA ARG A 185 -7.81 -14.11 20.30
C ARG A 185 -7.46 -12.87 19.49
N GLY A 186 -6.18 -12.69 19.16
CA GLY A 186 -5.74 -11.59 18.30
C GLY A 186 -6.43 -11.63 16.93
N LEU A 187 -6.55 -12.81 16.32
CA LEU A 187 -7.22 -12.99 15.03
C LEU A 187 -8.71 -12.67 15.10
N LEU A 188 -9.39 -13.03 16.19
CA LEU A 188 -10.78 -12.68 16.42
C LEU A 188 -10.97 -11.16 16.54
N THR A 189 -10.17 -10.50 17.38
CA THR A 189 -10.20 -9.04 17.54
C THR A 189 -9.90 -8.32 16.22
N LEU A 190 -8.97 -8.83 15.42
CA LEU A 190 -8.66 -8.27 14.11
C LEU A 190 -9.83 -8.42 13.12
N GLY A 191 -10.52 -9.57 13.14
CA GLY A 191 -11.73 -9.78 12.35
C GLY A 191 -12.83 -8.78 12.71
N GLU A 192 -13.09 -8.57 14.01
CA GLU A 192 -14.04 -7.56 14.51
C GLU A 192 -13.68 -6.13 14.11
N GLN A 193 -12.40 -5.82 13.93
CA GLN A 193 -11.89 -4.53 13.47
C GLN A 193 -11.89 -4.36 11.94
N GLY A 194 -12.55 -5.25 11.20
CA GLY A 194 -12.66 -5.17 9.74
C GLY A 194 -11.51 -5.84 8.98
N GLY A 195 -10.68 -6.64 9.66
CA GLY A 195 -9.60 -7.40 9.01
C GLY A 195 -10.11 -8.41 7.97
N GLU A 196 -11.36 -8.88 8.08
CA GLU A 196 -11.95 -9.81 7.11
C GLU A 196 -12.09 -9.20 5.71
N ALA A 197 -12.37 -7.90 5.60
CA ALA A 197 -12.44 -7.23 4.30
C ALA A 197 -11.04 -7.02 3.69
N PHE A 198 -10.01 -6.90 4.54
CA PHE A 198 -8.65 -6.61 4.15
C PHE A 198 -7.87 -7.85 3.69
N PHE A 199 -8.09 -9.00 4.34
CA PHE A 199 -7.36 -10.22 4.01
C PHE A 199 -8.13 -11.09 3.03
N GLY A 200 -7.58 -11.32 1.83
CA GLY A 200 -8.18 -12.17 0.81
C GLY A 200 -7.77 -11.77 -0.61
N GLU A 201 -8.62 -12.11 -1.57
CA GLU A 201 -8.35 -11.94 -3.00
C GLU A 201 -9.49 -11.23 -3.76
N PRO A 202 -9.20 -10.59 -4.91
CA PRO A 202 -7.86 -10.45 -5.51
C PRO A 202 -6.97 -9.51 -4.71
N MET A 203 -5.73 -9.93 -4.51
CA MET A 203 -4.70 -9.12 -3.87
C MET A 203 -4.37 -7.92 -4.76
N LEU A 204 -4.09 -6.77 -4.15
CA LEU A 204 -3.65 -5.58 -4.87
C LEU A 204 -2.44 -5.90 -5.76
N ASP A 205 -2.56 -5.66 -7.07
CA ASP A 205 -1.42 -5.69 -7.98
C ASP A 205 -0.72 -4.33 -7.91
N ILE A 206 0.54 -4.32 -7.48
CA ILE A 206 1.34 -3.09 -7.43
C ILE A 206 1.49 -2.41 -8.78
N ALA A 207 1.36 -3.14 -9.90
CA ALA A 207 1.40 -2.58 -11.24
C ALA A 207 0.24 -1.62 -11.50
N ASP A 208 -0.91 -1.85 -10.86
CA ASP A 208 -2.08 -0.97 -10.98
C ASP A 208 -1.86 0.39 -10.31
N LEU A 209 -0.98 0.46 -9.30
CA LEU A 209 -0.59 1.74 -8.69
C LEU A 209 0.35 2.56 -9.58
N MET A 210 0.95 1.96 -10.61
CA MET A 210 1.96 2.60 -11.48
C MET A 210 1.39 3.04 -12.84
N GLN A 211 0.07 3.04 -12.99
CA GLN A 211 -0.60 3.39 -14.24
C GLN A 211 -0.56 4.89 -14.56
N THR A 212 -0.75 5.21 -15.84
CA THR A 212 -0.86 6.59 -16.36
C THR A 212 -2.12 6.73 -17.21
N ASP A 213 -2.75 7.91 -17.18
CA ASP A 213 -3.85 8.29 -18.05
C ASP A 213 -3.56 9.62 -18.75
N GLY A 214 -3.68 9.65 -20.08
CA GLY A 214 -3.37 10.84 -20.89
C GLY A 214 -1.93 11.36 -20.71
N GLY A 215 -0.97 10.48 -20.42
CA GLY A 215 0.43 10.84 -20.12
C GLY A 215 0.66 11.36 -18.70
N LYS A 216 -0.40 11.56 -17.90
CA LYS A 216 -0.31 11.91 -16.48
C LYS A 216 -0.28 10.66 -15.61
N GLY A 217 0.49 10.69 -14.52
CA GLY A 217 0.52 9.61 -13.54
C GLY A 217 -0.78 9.56 -12.74
N ILE A 218 -1.32 8.37 -12.51
CA ILE A 218 -2.53 8.23 -11.69
C ILE A 218 -2.21 8.56 -10.23
N VAL A 219 -3.08 9.36 -9.62
CA VAL A 219 -3.05 9.67 -8.20
C VAL A 219 -3.90 8.64 -7.45
N ASN A 220 -3.24 7.70 -6.80
CA ASN A 220 -3.86 6.67 -5.97
C ASN A 220 -4.12 7.22 -4.58
N ILE A 221 -5.39 7.33 -4.21
CA ILE A 221 -5.83 7.93 -2.94
C ILE A 221 -6.52 6.85 -2.12
N LEU A 222 -5.88 6.41 -1.03
CA LEU A 222 -6.48 5.51 -0.04
C LEU A 222 -7.34 6.31 0.92
N ALA A 223 -8.66 6.08 0.92
CA ALA A 223 -9.55 6.54 1.97
C ALA A 223 -9.19 5.83 3.28
N ALA A 224 -8.62 6.59 4.23
CA ALA A 224 -8.10 6.05 5.49
C ALA A 224 -8.84 6.55 6.73
N ASP A 225 -9.92 7.31 6.56
CA ASP A 225 -10.78 7.84 7.62
C ASP A 225 -11.28 6.74 8.57
N LYS A 226 -11.77 5.62 8.02
CA LYS A 226 -12.15 4.45 8.83
C LYS A 226 -10.95 3.69 9.38
N LEU A 227 -9.87 3.59 8.60
CA LEU A 227 -8.63 2.92 9.03
C LEU A 227 -7.98 3.61 10.23
N MET A 228 -8.22 4.90 10.45
CA MET A 228 -7.78 5.58 11.68
C MET A 228 -8.38 5.04 12.96
N SER A 229 -9.54 4.37 12.89
CA SER A 229 -10.07 3.65 14.06
C SER A 229 -9.21 2.42 14.41
N SER A 230 -8.41 1.90 13.48
CA SER A 230 -7.41 0.85 13.71
C SER A 230 -6.02 1.26 13.19
N PRO A 231 -5.28 2.10 13.94
CA PRO A 231 -3.94 2.59 13.55
C PRO A 231 -2.92 1.48 13.25
N ARG A 232 -3.07 0.32 13.89
CA ARG A 232 -2.21 -0.86 13.65
C ARG A 232 -2.46 -1.46 12.27
N LEU A 233 -3.72 -1.57 11.85
CA LEU A 233 -4.07 -2.06 10.51
C LEU A 233 -3.54 -1.10 9.44
N TYR A 234 -3.74 0.20 9.64
CA TYR A 234 -3.22 1.25 8.75
C TYR A 234 -1.71 1.18 8.57
N SER A 235 -0.95 1.22 9.67
CA SER A 235 0.51 1.19 9.61
C SER A 235 1.04 -0.12 9.04
N THR A 236 0.41 -1.25 9.37
CA THR A 236 0.78 -2.56 8.83
C THR A 236 0.55 -2.63 7.32
N PHE A 237 -0.60 -2.15 6.83
CA PHE A 237 -0.89 -2.09 5.39
C PHE A 237 0.15 -1.28 4.63
N LEU A 238 0.50 -0.09 5.11
CA LEU A 238 1.43 0.76 4.37
C LEU A 238 2.86 0.20 4.36
N LEU A 239 3.28 -0.46 5.43
CA LEU A 239 4.58 -1.13 5.48
C LEU A 239 4.63 -2.38 4.61
N TRP A 240 3.53 -3.12 4.57
CA TRP A 240 3.34 -4.21 3.62
C TRP A 240 3.49 -3.71 2.19
N LEU A 241 2.76 -2.65 1.81
CA LEU A 241 2.80 -2.10 0.45
C LEU A 241 4.20 -1.63 0.04
N LEU A 242 4.94 -0.98 0.94
CA LEU A 242 6.34 -0.62 0.66
C LEU A 242 7.25 -1.84 0.50
N SER A 243 7.02 -2.89 1.30
CA SER A 243 7.79 -4.14 1.20
C SER A 243 7.51 -4.84 -0.12
N GLU A 244 6.24 -4.93 -0.52
CA GLU A 244 5.84 -5.51 -1.80
C GLU A 244 6.46 -4.79 -2.99
N LEU A 245 6.48 -3.46 -2.97
CA LEU A 245 7.17 -2.68 -3.99
C LEU A 245 8.68 -2.93 -4.01
N PHE A 246 9.31 -3.02 -2.85
CA PHE A 246 10.74 -3.30 -2.77
C PHE A 246 11.10 -4.66 -3.39
N GLU A 247 10.26 -5.67 -3.15
CA GLU A 247 10.51 -7.03 -3.61
C GLU A 247 10.22 -7.23 -5.09
N ASN A 248 9.14 -6.64 -5.60
CA ASN A 248 8.69 -6.87 -6.97
C ASN A 248 9.27 -5.88 -7.99
N LEU A 249 9.69 -4.68 -7.56
CA LEU A 249 10.27 -3.73 -8.50
C LEU A 249 11.73 -4.11 -8.84
N PRO A 250 12.14 -3.98 -10.11
CA PRO A 250 13.54 -4.11 -10.47
C PRO A 250 14.32 -2.89 -9.98
N GLU A 251 15.61 -3.07 -9.72
CA GLU A 251 16.51 -1.95 -9.49
C GLU A 251 16.61 -1.10 -10.76
N VAL A 252 16.65 0.21 -10.54
CA VAL A 252 16.76 1.24 -11.55
C VAL A 252 17.92 2.13 -11.13
N GLY A 253 18.86 2.35 -12.04
CA GLY A 253 19.94 3.31 -11.82
C GLY A 253 19.41 4.75 -11.76
N ASP A 254 20.21 5.69 -12.25
CA ASP A 254 19.81 7.09 -12.29
C ASP A 254 18.72 7.31 -13.36
N ALA A 255 17.47 7.44 -12.91
CA ALA A 255 16.32 7.73 -13.75
C ALA A 255 16.02 9.24 -13.79
N ASP A 256 15.51 9.74 -14.92
CA ASP A 256 15.13 11.15 -15.07
C ASP A 256 13.99 11.58 -14.13
N LYS A 257 13.18 10.63 -13.68
CA LYS A 257 12.06 10.80 -12.74
C LYS A 257 11.78 9.47 -12.01
N PRO A 258 11.16 9.49 -10.83
CA PRO A 258 10.80 8.26 -10.11
C PRO A 258 9.71 7.47 -10.86
N LYS A 259 9.62 6.18 -10.58
CA LYS A 259 8.54 5.29 -11.06
C LYS A 259 7.23 5.50 -10.31
N LEU A 260 7.32 5.87 -9.02
CA LEU A 260 6.19 6.03 -8.11
C LEU A 260 6.63 6.91 -6.94
N VAL A 261 5.71 7.71 -6.40
CA VAL A 261 5.95 8.53 -5.20
C VAL A 261 4.90 8.22 -4.14
N PHE A 262 5.33 7.95 -2.91
CA PHE A 262 4.48 7.76 -1.74
C PHE A 262 4.43 9.01 -0.87
N PHE A 263 3.22 9.39 -0.47
CA PHE A 263 2.98 10.34 0.62
C PHE A 263 2.33 9.62 1.79
N PHE A 264 3.01 9.68 2.93
CA PHE A 264 2.51 9.20 4.21
C PHE A 264 1.96 10.38 4.98
N ASP A 265 0.66 10.67 4.83
CA ASP A 265 -0.01 11.60 5.75
C ASP A 265 -0.12 10.95 7.13
N GLU A 266 0.07 11.77 8.16
CA GLU A 266 0.18 11.33 9.55
C GLU A 266 1.25 10.24 9.73
N ALA A 267 2.44 10.48 9.18
CA ALA A 267 3.58 9.56 9.22
C ALA A 267 3.95 9.05 10.62
N HIS A 268 3.61 9.79 11.68
CA HIS A 268 3.80 9.38 13.08
C HIS A 268 3.15 8.02 13.39
N LEU A 269 2.06 7.66 12.71
CA LEU A 269 1.36 6.38 12.89
C LEU A 269 2.20 5.17 12.48
N LEU A 270 3.19 5.34 11.61
CA LEU A 270 4.09 4.25 11.23
C LEU A 270 5.05 3.89 12.36
N PHE A 271 5.52 4.90 13.09
CA PHE A 271 6.64 4.79 14.03
C PHE A 271 6.20 4.66 15.49
N ASN A 272 5.06 5.22 15.85
CA ASN A 272 4.55 5.14 17.21
C ASN A 272 4.35 3.68 17.64
N GLU A 273 4.91 3.33 18.81
CA GLU A 273 4.84 2.00 19.42
C GLU A 273 5.34 0.86 18.51
N ALA A 274 6.15 1.17 17.49
CA ALA A 274 6.75 0.16 16.64
C ALA A 274 7.89 -0.57 17.39
N PRO A 275 7.90 -1.92 17.43
CA PRO A 275 9.02 -2.67 18.01
C PRO A 275 10.34 -2.37 17.29
N PRO A 276 11.50 -2.50 17.96
CA PRO A 276 12.81 -2.23 17.34
C PRO A 276 13.05 -2.96 16.02
N ALA A 277 12.71 -4.25 15.94
CA ALA A 277 12.85 -5.05 14.72
C ALA A 277 12.05 -4.48 13.53
N LEU A 278 10.90 -3.85 13.81
CA LEU A 278 10.10 -3.22 12.78
C LEU A 278 10.69 -1.87 12.37
N LEU A 279 11.15 -1.05 13.32
CA LEU A 279 11.81 0.22 13.01
C LEU A 279 13.04 0.02 12.11
N GLU A 280 13.87 -0.98 12.41
CA GLU A 280 15.01 -1.37 11.58
C GLU A 280 14.56 -1.76 10.16
N LYS A 281 13.44 -2.49 10.05
CA LYS A 281 12.88 -2.87 8.76
C LYS A 281 12.35 -1.67 7.97
N ILE A 282 11.66 -0.73 8.62
CA ILE A 282 11.19 0.50 7.98
C ILE A 282 12.37 1.30 7.45
N GLU A 283 13.40 1.49 8.28
CA GLU A 283 14.62 2.18 7.89
C GLU A 283 15.29 1.52 6.68
N LEU A 284 15.41 0.19 6.69
CA LEU A 284 15.97 -0.57 5.59
C LEU A 284 15.15 -0.40 4.31
N VAL A 285 13.82 -0.51 4.39
CA VAL A 285 12.94 -0.37 3.23
C VAL A 285 13.01 1.05 2.66
N VAL A 286 12.95 2.09 3.51
CA VAL A 286 13.11 3.49 3.06
C VAL A 286 14.46 3.68 2.37
N ARG A 287 15.55 3.15 2.93
CA ARG A 287 16.89 3.25 2.33
C ARG A 287 16.97 2.56 0.97
N LEU A 288 16.42 1.37 0.86
CA LEU A 288 16.58 0.52 -0.33
C LEU A 288 15.58 0.83 -1.44
N ILE A 289 14.37 1.28 -1.12
CA ILE A 289 13.33 1.55 -2.14
C ILE A 289 13.75 2.66 -3.12
N ARG A 290 14.69 3.52 -2.70
CA ARG A 290 15.31 4.53 -3.58
C ARG A 290 15.92 3.90 -4.84
N SER A 291 16.63 2.78 -4.72
CA SER A 291 17.24 2.09 -5.88
C SER A 291 16.20 1.42 -6.78
N LYS A 292 14.95 1.29 -6.33
CA LYS A 292 13.82 0.85 -7.14
C LYS A 292 13.15 2.02 -7.90
N GLY A 293 13.65 3.24 -7.71
CA GLY A 293 13.10 4.44 -8.31
C GLY A 293 11.83 4.96 -7.61
N VAL A 294 11.62 4.62 -6.33
CA VAL A 294 10.45 5.09 -5.56
C VAL A 294 10.84 6.24 -4.63
N GLY A 295 10.06 7.32 -4.67
CA GLY A 295 10.15 8.41 -3.69
C GLY A 295 9.22 8.18 -2.51
N VAL A 296 9.65 8.57 -1.31
CA VAL A 296 8.85 8.44 -0.08
C VAL A 296 8.87 9.78 0.64
N TYR A 297 7.71 10.33 0.93
CA TYR A 297 7.55 11.63 1.56
C TYR A 297 6.72 11.46 2.83
N PHE A 298 7.34 11.74 3.97
CA PHE A 298 6.65 11.72 5.25
C PHE A 298 6.01 13.07 5.51
N VAL A 299 4.72 13.06 5.82
CA VAL A 299 3.95 14.25 6.19
C VAL A 299 3.52 14.10 7.64
N THR A 300 4.04 14.96 8.51
CA THR A 300 3.82 14.86 9.97
C THR A 300 3.61 16.24 10.58
N GLN A 301 3.07 16.28 11.79
CA GLN A 301 2.92 17.54 12.53
C GLN A 301 4.21 17.95 13.22
N ASN A 302 4.99 16.98 13.70
CA ASN A 302 6.22 17.21 14.44
C ASN A 302 7.36 16.36 13.85
N PRO A 303 8.53 16.96 13.53
CA PRO A 303 9.68 16.19 13.04
C PRO A 303 10.17 15.12 14.03
N LEU A 304 9.95 15.30 15.35
CA LEU A 304 10.35 14.35 16.39
C LEU A 304 9.57 13.03 16.35
N ASP A 305 8.47 12.97 15.59
CA ASP A 305 7.70 11.74 15.44
C ASP A 305 8.34 10.75 14.43
N ILE A 306 9.42 11.17 13.76
CA ILE A 306 10.18 10.37 12.81
C ILE A 306 11.54 10.01 13.45
N PRO A 307 11.95 8.73 13.46
CA PRO A 307 13.26 8.33 13.98
C PRO A 307 14.42 9.03 13.26
N ASP A 308 15.47 9.40 13.99
CA ASP A 308 16.65 10.10 13.45
C ASP A 308 17.30 9.33 12.28
N SER A 309 17.33 8.01 12.35
CA SER A 309 17.90 7.16 11.30
C SER A 309 17.13 7.24 9.97
N VAL A 310 15.80 7.43 10.04
CA VAL A 310 14.92 7.67 8.90
C VAL A 310 15.00 9.13 8.46
N LEU A 311 14.99 10.09 9.40
CA LEU A 311 15.15 11.51 9.10
C LEU A 311 16.43 11.77 8.30
N GLY A 312 17.53 11.07 8.60
CA GLY A 312 18.79 11.16 7.86
C GLY A 312 18.70 10.73 6.39
N GLN A 313 17.67 9.97 6.00
CA GLN A 313 17.43 9.55 4.61
C GLN A 313 16.59 10.56 3.81
N LEU A 314 15.98 11.56 4.45
CA LEU A 314 15.03 12.48 3.82
C LEU A 314 15.75 13.72 3.28
N GLY A 315 16.05 13.71 1.98
CA GLY A 315 16.83 14.76 1.32
C GLY A 315 16.06 16.06 1.05
N ASN A 316 14.77 15.97 0.72
CA ASN A 316 13.93 17.13 0.39
C ASN A 316 13.15 17.61 1.62
N ARG A 317 13.11 18.93 1.87
CA ARG A 317 12.47 19.50 3.07
C ARG A 317 11.48 20.62 2.73
N VAL A 318 10.29 20.51 3.32
CA VAL A 318 9.32 21.61 3.40
C VAL A 318 8.82 21.72 4.84
N GLN A 319 9.23 22.79 5.52
CA GLN A 319 8.88 23.05 6.91
C GLN A 319 7.90 24.22 6.98
N HIS A 320 6.66 23.92 7.31
CA HIS A 320 5.62 24.91 7.65
C HIS A 320 5.77 25.37 9.10
N ALA A 321 4.95 26.34 9.52
CA ALA A 321 4.99 26.86 10.87
C ALA A 321 4.86 25.78 11.96
N LEU A 322 5.65 25.89 13.02
CA LEU A 322 5.49 25.10 14.25
C LEU A 322 5.13 26.06 15.39
N ARG A 323 4.28 25.62 16.31
CA ARG A 323 3.92 26.40 17.49
C ARG A 323 4.72 25.91 18.68
N ALA A 324 5.60 26.75 19.21
CA ALA A 324 6.51 26.39 20.29
C ALA A 324 5.99 26.83 21.67
N PHE A 325 5.07 26.07 22.26
CA PHE A 325 4.53 26.38 23.60
C PHE A 325 5.19 25.59 24.73
N THR A 326 5.63 24.37 24.43
CA THR A 326 6.24 23.45 25.41
C THR A 326 7.74 23.24 25.14
N PRO A 327 8.50 22.72 26.13
CA PRO A 327 9.90 22.32 25.89
C PRO A 327 10.05 21.29 24.76
N ARG A 328 9.07 20.40 24.60
CA ARG A 328 9.03 19.43 23.49
C ARG A 328 8.90 20.15 22.15
N ASP A 329 8.05 21.17 22.06
CA ASP A 329 7.86 21.93 20.83
C ASP A 329 9.09 22.77 20.49
N GLN A 330 9.75 23.36 21.49
CA GLN A 330 11.03 24.06 21.29
C GLN A 330 12.10 23.12 20.74
N LYS A 331 12.18 21.89 21.27
CA LYS A 331 13.06 20.85 20.72
C LYS A 331 12.68 20.48 19.29
N ALA A 332 11.39 20.43 18.96
CA ALA A 332 10.91 20.16 17.61
C ALA A 332 11.32 21.26 16.62
N VAL A 333 11.16 22.54 16.99
CA VAL A 333 11.61 23.69 16.20
C VAL A 333 13.12 23.63 15.96
N LYS A 334 13.90 23.36 17.01
CA LYS A 334 15.35 23.22 16.89
C LYS A 334 15.73 22.08 15.95
N THR A 335 15.12 20.91 16.13
CA THR A 335 15.38 19.73 15.28
C THR A 335 15.04 20.01 13.83
N ALA A 336 13.91 20.66 13.55
CA ALA A 336 13.55 21.09 12.21
C ALA A 336 14.62 22.03 11.60
N ALA A 337 15.03 23.07 12.33
CA ALA A 337 16.05 24.01 11.90
C ALA A 337 17.40 23.34 11.63
N ASP A 338 17.84 22.45 12.52
CA ASP A 338 19.13 21.74 12.41
C ASP A 338 19.19 20.78 11.21
N THR A 339 18.03 20.33 10.70
CA THR A 339 17.95 19.49 9.48
C THR A 339 17.99 20.27 8.17
N LEU A 340 17.95 21.61 8.23
CA LEU A 340 17.95 22.50 7.06
C LEU A 340 19.36 23.04 6.81
N ARG A 341 19.73 23.21 5.54
CA ARG A 341 20.99 23.90 5.22
C ARG A 341 20.85 25.38 5.55
N ALA A 342 21.70 25.87 6.45
CA ALA A 342 21.67 27.23 6.98
C ALA A 342 21.68 28.31 5.89
N ASN A 343 20.87 29.36 6.10
CA ASN A 343 20.85 30.56 5.29
C ASN A 343 21.45 31.73 6.10
N PRO A 344 22.52 32.40 5.63
CA PRO A 344 23.10 33.54 6.34
C PRO A 344 22.14 34.73 6.50
N ALA A 345 21.05 34.80 5.71
CA ALA A 345 20.12 35.93 5.72
C ALA A 345 19.10 35.88 6.86
N PHE A 346 18.86 34.71 7.49
CA PHE A 346 17.90 34.59 8.60
C PHE A 346 18.17 33.36 9.49
N ASP A 347 17.72 33.40 10.73
CA ASP A 347 17.73 32.26 11.64
C ASP A 347 16.55 31.32 11.36
N ALA A 348 16.83 30.06 11.03
CA ALA A 348 15.79 29.10 10.64
C ALA A 348 14.84 28.77 11.80
N ALA A 349 15.33 28.68 13.04
CA ALA A 349 14.50 28.35 14.20
C ALA A 349 13.51 29.49 14.50
N ALA A 350 13.97 30.73 14.49
CA ALA A 350 13.13 31.92 14.61
C ALA A 350 12.10 31.96 13.48
N ALA A 351 12.56 31.81 12.22
CA ALA A 351 11.68 31.84 11.06
C ALA A 351 10.55 30.81 11.15
N ILE A 352 10.82 29.58 11.57
CA ILE A 352 9.80 28.51 11.73
C ILE A 352 8.64 28.95 12.65
N THR A 353 8.93 29.73 13.69
CA THR A 353 7.89 30.22 14.62
C THR A 353 7.10 31.41 14.09
N GLU A 354 7.66 32.13 13.11
CA GLU A 354 7.09 33.35 12.51
C GLU A 354 6.35 33.09 11.19
N LEU A 355 6.44 31.88 10.64
CA LEU A 355 5.80 31.51 9.37
C LEU A 355 4.28 31.71 9.44
N GLY A 356 3.74 32.40 8.42
CA GLY A 356 2.31 32.51 8.20
C GLY A 356 1.70 31.25 7.56
N VAL A 357 0.37 31.22 7.44
CA VAL A 357 -0.33 30.15 6.71
C VAL A 357 0.06 30.18 5.22
N GLY A 358 0.50 29.03 4.70
CA GLY A 358 0.97 28.90 3.32
C GLY A 358 2.37 29.45 3.08
N GLU A 359 3.10 29.86 4.13
CA GLU A 359 4.54 30.05 4.09
C GLU A 359 5.26 28.79 4.60
N ALA A 360 6.44 28.52 4.04
CA ALA A 360 7.30 27.44 4.48
C ALA A 360 8.77 27.80 4.31
N LEU A 361 9.63 27.16 5.10
CA LEU A 361 11.03 27.01 4.79
C LEU A 361 11.20 25.82 3.85
N VAL A 362 11.82 26.06 2.69
CA VAL A 362 11.98 25.07 1.62
C VAL A 362 13.45 24.84 1.34
N SER A 363 13.87 23.58 1.30
CA SER A 363 15.21 23.14 0.92
C SER A 363 15.10 21.85 0.10
N PHE A 364 15.13 22.00 -1.22
CA PHE A 364 15.20 20.88 -2.17
C PHE A 364 16.64 20.60 -2.57
N LEU A 365 16.90 19.42 -3.14
CA LEU A 365 18.23 19.03 -3.57
C LEU A 365 18.67 19.74 -4.87
N ASP A 366 19.95 20.11 -4.94
CA ASP A 366 20.61 20.58 -6.16
C ASP A 366 20.99 19.41 -7.08
N GLU A 367 21.49 19.69 -8.29
CA GLU A 367 21.90 18.67 -9.27
C GLU A 367 22.97 17.70 -8.75
N LYS A 368 23.73 18.08 -7.71
CA LYS A 368 24.74 17.24 -7.06
C LYS A 368 24.15 16.41 -5.91
N GLY A 369 22.84 16.47 -5.69
CA GLY A 369 22.13 15.79 -4.63
C GLY A 369 22.37 16.40 -3.24
N ARG A 370 22.83 17.64 -3.15
CA ARG A 370 23.06 18.36 -1.88
C ARG A 370 21.85 19.26 -1.59
N PRO A 371 21.42 19.41 -0.33
CA PRO A 371 20.38 20.37 0.00
C PRO A 371 20.76 21.78 -0.43
N ASN A 372 19.85 22.49 -1.10
CA ASN A 372 19.99 23.92 -1.34
C ASN A 372 19.91 24.69 -0.02
N VAL A 373 20.48 25.91 0.00
CA VAL A 373 20.30 26.83 1.13
C VAL A 373 18.80 27.02 1.36
N VAL A 374 18.37 26.93 2.62
CA VAL A 374 16.95 27.02 2.94
C VAL A 374 16.41 28.41 2.63
N GLU A 375 15.23 28.48 2.03
CA GLU A 375 14.57 29.74 1.68
C GLU A 375 13.18 29.81 2.32
N ARG A 376 12.80 31.00 2.81
CA ARG A 376 11.44 31.29 3.27
C ARG A 376 10.58 31.66 2.06
N ALA A 377 9.62 30.82 1.71
CA ALA A 377 8.83 30.98 0.50
C ALA A 377 7.35 30.73 0.75
N PHE A 378 6.52 31.18 -0.19
CA PHE A 378 5.11 30.84 -0.23
C PHE A 378 4.88 29.60 -1.08
N ILE A 379 4.14 28.62 -0.56
CA ILE A 379 3.69 27.47 -1.34
C ILE A 379 2.74 27.97 -2.43
N LEU A 380 2.95 27.50 -3.66
CA LEU A 380 2.09 27.80 -4.79
C LEU A 380 0.71 27.20 -4.58
N PRO A 381 -0.35 27.85 -5.08
CA PRO A 381 -1.68 27.27 -5.02
C PRO A 381 -1.80 26.04 -5.94
N PRO A 382 -2.59 25.02 -5.54
CA PRO A 382 -2.88 23.87 -6.40
C PRO A 382 -3.74 24.30 -7.59
N ALA A 383 -3.66 23.55 -8.68
CA ALA A 383 -4.56 23.71 -9.83
C ALA A 383 -5.88 22.93 -9.65
N SER A 384 -5.86 21.89 -8.83
CA SER A 384 -7.04 21.09 -8.48
C SER A 384 -7.84 21.69 -7.32
N ARG A 385 -9.02 21.11 -7.07
CA ARG A 385 -9.93 21.56 -6.02
C ARG A 385 -9.30 21.34 -4.64
N ILE A 386 -9.34 22.38 -3.80
CA ILE A 386 -9.02 22.25 -2.37
C ILE A 386 -10.26 21.74 -1.64
N GLY A 387 -10.12 20.60 -0.95
CA GLY A 387 -11.21 19.95 -0.22
C GLY A 387 -11.85 18.79 -1.01
N PRO A 388 -12.85 18.13 -0.40
CA PRO A 388 -13.36 16.86 -0.91
C PRO A 388 -14.23 16.99 -2.17
N LEU A 389 -14.36 15.87 -2.88
CA LEU A 389 -15.45 15.65 -3.83
C LEU A 389 -16.79 15.38 -3.12
N THR A 390 -17.90 15.57 -3.83
CA THR A 390 -19.17 14.98 -3.41
C THR A 390 -19.15 13.46 -3.58
N ALA A 391 -20.11 12.77 -2.95
CA ALA A 391 -20.23 11.32 -3.06
C ALA A 391 -20.48 10.89 -4.52
N GLU A 392 -21.29 11.64 -5.25
CA GLU A 392 -21.62 11.39 -6.66
C GLU A 392 -20.40 11.58 -7.57
N GLU A 393 -19.65 12.68 -7.36
CA GLU A 393 -18.40 12.93 -8.08
C GLU A 393 -17.40 11.79 -7.85
N ARG A 394 -17.22 11.37 -6.59
CA ARG A 394 -16.33 10.26 -6.22
C ARG A 394 -16.75 8.96 -6.91
N GLN A 395 -18.04 8.62 -6.86
CA GLN A 395 -18.57 7.42 -7.52
C GLN A 395 -18.36 7.45 -9.05
N GLY A 396 -18.47 8.63 -9.66
CA GLY A 396 -18.15 8.83 -11.07
C GLY A 396 -16.68 8.51 -11.38
N VAL A 397 -15.75 8.94 -10.52
CA VAL A 397 -14.32 8.65 -10.67
C VAL A 397 -14.01 7.16 -10.46
N ILE A 398 -14.60 6.52 -9.44
CA ILE A 398 -14.41 5.08 -9.17
C ILE A 398 -14.84 4.24 -10.38
N LYS A 399 -16.03 4.49 -10.93
CA LYS A 399 -16.55 3.73 -12.07
C LYS A 399 -15.80 4.00 -13.38
N GLY A 400 -15.14 5.16 -13.47
CA GLY A 400 -14.34 5.55 -14.62
C GLY A 400 -12.87 5.14 -14.53
N SER A 401 -12.44 4.50 -13.44
CA SER A 401 -11.04 4.11 -13.26
C SER A 401 -10.66 2.93 -14.16
N LEU A 402 -9.35 2.78 -14.42
CA LEU A 402 -8.82 1.69 -15.24
C LEU A 402 -8.93 0.31 -14.57
N VAL A 403 -9.18 0.27 -13.25
CA VAL A 403 -9.20 -0.95 -12.43
C VAL A 403 -10.60 -1.34 -11.99
N TYR A 404 -11.62 -0.58 -12.39
CA TYR A 404 -13.01 -0.91 -12.07
C TYR A 404 -13.40 -2.28 -12.65
N GLY A 405 -14.00 -3.12 -11.81
CA GLY A 405 -14.38 -4.49 -12.11
C GLY A 405 -13.34 -5.55 -11.73
N VAL A 406 -12.11 -5.15 -11.36
CA VAL A 406 -11.05 -6.09 -10.95
C VAL A 406 -11.20 -6.49 -9.50
N TYR A 407 -11.36 -5.50 -8.60
CA TYR A 407 -11.23 -5.72 -7.15
C TYR A 407 -12.58 -5.91 -6.46
N GLU A 408 -13.68 -5.48 -7.08
CA GLU A 408 -15.02 -5.41 -6.49
C GLU A 408 -15.54 -6.78 -6.06
N THR A 409 -15.17 -7.84 -6.78
CA THR A 409 -15.59 -9.22 -6.47
C THR A 409 -14.49 -9.94 -5.73
N ALA A 410 -14.78 -10.40 -4.50
CA ALA A 410 -13.85 -11.24 -3.76
C ALA A 410 -13.73 -12.63 -4.41
N LEU A 411 -12.52 -13.18 -4.40
CA LEU A 411 -12.23 -14.54 -4.87
C LEU A 411 -11.93 -15.44 -3.68
N ASP A 412 -12.67 -16.55 -3.57
CA ASP A 412 -12.45 -17.58 -2.54
C ASP A 412 -12.06 -18.89 -3.24
N ARG A 413 -10.77 -19.23 -3.20
CA ARG A 413 -10.22 -20.46 -3.79
C ARG A 413 -9.80 -21.41 -2.69
N GLU A 414 -9.64 -22.69 -3.02
CA GLU A 414 -9.23 -23.72 -2.07
C GLU A 414 -7.89 -23.37 -1.38
N SER A 415 -7.90 -23.28 -0.06
CA SER A 415 -6.77 -22.87 0.77
C SER A 415 -6.60 -23.78 1.99
N ALA A 416 -5.85 -23.33 3.00
CA ALA A 416 -5.56 -24.14 4.19
C ALA A 416 -6.84 -24.56 4.93
N TYR A 417 -7.84 -23.68 5.03
CA TYR A 417 -9.09 -23.97 5.70
C TYR A 417 -9.79 -25.21 5.09
N GLU A 418 -10.00 -25.22 3.77
CA GLU A 418 -10.72 -26.30 3.07
C GLU A 418 -9.93 -27.62 3.15
N LYS A 419 -8.61 -27.57 2.95
CA LYS A 419 -7.73 -28.75 2.99
C LYS A 419 -7.61 -29.37 4.38
N LEU A 420 -7.59 -28.56 5.44
CA LEU A 420 -7.53 -29.08 6.81
C LEU A 420 -8.87 -29.69 7.22
N LYS A 421 -9.98 -29.03 6.87
CA LYS A 421 -11.33 -29.53 7.16
C LYS A 421 -11.62 -30.85 6.43
N SER A 422 -11.17 -30.99 5.19
CA SER A 422 -11.30 -32.26 4.44
C SER A 422 -10.51 -33.39 5.10
N LYS A 423 -9.28 -33.14 5.56
CA LYS A 423 -8.45 -34.11 6.30
C LYS A 423 -9.09 -34.55 7.61
N GLN A 424 -9.58 -33.60 8.42
CA GLN A 424 -10.29 -33.92 9.67
C GLN A 424 -11.54 -34.77 9.41
N THR A 425 -12.28 -34.50 8.33
CA THR A 425 -13.45 -35.30 7.96
C THR A 425 -13.07 -36.71 7.51
N ALA A 426 -11.93 -36.86 6.82
CA ALA A 426 -11.41 -38.16 6.39
C ALA A 426 -10.88 -39.01 7.56
N GLU A 427 -10.26 -38.39 8.55
CA GLU A 427 -9.76 -39.06 9.77
C GLU A 427 -10.88 -39.40 10.77
N ALA A 428 -11.97 -38.63 10.77
CA ALA A 428 -13.15 -38.88 11.60
C ALA A 428 -14.13 -39.90 10.99
N ALA A 429 -13.91 -40.35 9.75
CA ALA A 429 -14.72 -41.41 9.15
C ALA A 429 -14.42 -42.75 9.84
N PRO A 430 -15.43 -43.48 10.36
CA PRO A 430 -15.19 -44.74 11.05
C PRO A 430 -14.57 -45.75 10.08
N THR A 431 -13.37 -46.23 10.40
CA THR A 431 -12.79 -47.44 9.79
C THR A 431 -13.73 -48.60 10.09
N GLN A 432 -14.59 -48.95 9.12
CA GLN A 432 -15.31 -50.22 9.18
C GLN A 432 -14.29 -51.35 9.19
N PRO A 433 -14.38 -52.32 10.12
CA PRO A 433 -13.53 -53.50 10.08
C PRO A 433 -13.83 -54.24 8.78
N SER A 434 -12.83 -54.38 7.92
CA SER A 434 -12.88 -55.26 6.76
C SER A 434 -13.02 -56.71 7.24
N ALA A 435 -14.26 -57.16 7.36
CA ALA A 435 -14.59 -58.56 7.56
C ALA A 435 -14.36 -59.31 6.25
N SER A 436 -13.42 -60.23 6.30
CA SER A 436 -13.25 -61.30 5.32
C SER A 436 -14.55 -62.11 5.15
N ALA A 437 -15.04 -62.27 3.91
CA ALA A 437 -15.50 -63.56 3.38
C ALA A 437 -16.10 -63.45 1.95
N GLN A 438 -15.51 -64.25 1.06
CA GLN A 438 -16.16 -65.14 0.08
C GLN A 438 -16.76 -64.57 -1.22
N VAL A 439 -16.08 -64.97 -2.29
CA VAL A 439 -16.58 -65.15 -3.67
C VAL A 439 -17.78 -66.11 -3.66
N PRO A 440 -18.82 -65.83 -4.47
CA PRO A 440 -19.27 -66.85 -5.41
C PRO A 440 -19.40 -66.32 -6.84
N ALA A 441 -18.97 -67.14 -7.78
CA ALA A 441 -19.20 -67.00 -9.21
C ALA A 441 -20.54 -67.66 -9.59
N ASN A 442 -21.40 -66.94 -10.31
CA ASN A 442 -22.24 -67.45 -11.41
C ASN A 442 -22.92 -66.29 -12.18
N ALA A 443 -22.80 -66.32 -13.50
CA ALA A 443 -23.32 -65.36 -14.51
C ALA A 443 -24.83 -65.61 -14.83
N PRO A 444 -25.55 -64.87 -15.73
CA PRO A 444 -25.10 -63.85 -16.71
C PRO A 444 -25.96 -62.57 -16.91
N ALA A 445 -25.31 -61.60 -17.56
CA ALA A 445 -25.78 -60.50 -18.44
C ALA A 445 -27.23 -59.95 -18.37
N SER A 446 -27.36 -58.69 -17.95
CA SER A 446 -28.21 -57.70 -18.63
C SER A 446 -27.77 -56.24 -18.34
N GLY A 447 -27.52 -55.49 -19.42
CA GLY A 447 -27.78 -54.04 -19.62
C GLY A 447 -27.26 -52.98 -18.64
N GLY A 448 -26.40 -52.08 -19.14
CA GLY A 448 -26.43 -50.65 -18.77
C GLY A 448 -25.09 -50.03 -18.37
N GLY A 449 -24.27 -49.63 -19.35
CA GLY A 449 -23.06 -48.82 -19.14
C GLY A 449 -23.36 -47.33 -19.16
N TRP A 450 -22.72 -46.56 -18.26
CA TRP A 450 -22.86 -45.09 -18.14
C TRP A 450 -21.65 -44.32 -18.70
N PHE A 451 -20.99 -44.86 -19.74
CA PHE A 451 -19.78 -44.28 -20.34
C PHE A 451 -19.96 -43.86 -21.82
N GLY A 452 -21.15 -43.36 -22.18
CA GLY A 452 -21.45 -42.86 -23.52
C GLY A 452 -22.06 -41.46 -23.47
N GLY A 453 -21.22 -40.43 -23.47
CA GLY A 453 -21.71 -39.05 -23.44
C GLY A 453 -20.61 -38.00 -23.50
N LEU A 454 -19.65 -38.13 -24.42
CA LEU A 454 -18.63 -37.10 -24.66
C LEU A 454 -18.03 -37.20 -26.06
N GLY A 455 -18.88 -37.26 -27.07
CA GLY A 455 -18.43 -37.43 -28.46
C GLY A 455 -19.50 -37.10 -29.48
N ASP A 456 -20.13 -35.92 -29.40
CA ASP A 456 -20.77 -35.32 -30.57
C ASP A 456 -21.07 -33.83 -30.30
N LEU A 457 -20.19 -32.92 -30.72
CA LEU A 457 -20.51 -31.48 -30.90
C LEU A 457 -19.40 -30.69 -31.63
N ILE A 458 -18.61 -31.34 -32.49
CA ILE A 458 -17.68 -30.65 -33.41
C ILE A 458 -17.95 -31.18 -34.82
N GLY A 459 -18.76 -30.45 -35.60
CA GLY A 459 -18.98 -30.80 -37.01
C GLY A 459 -20.14 -30.13 -37.74
N GLY A 460 -19.99 -28.83 -38.05
CA GLY A 460 -20.44 -28.20 -39.30
C GLY A 460 -21.94 -28.12 -39.68
N SER A 461 -22.43 -26.91 -39.97
CA SER A 461 -22.94 -26.58 -41.31
C SER A 461 -23.27 -25.09 -41.46
N SER A 462 -23.17 -24.65 -42.71
CA SER A 462 -23.18 -23.30 -43.27
C SER A 462 -24.56 -22.64 -43.39
N GLY A 463 -24.60 -21.30 -43.33
CA GLY A 463 -25.44 -20.51 -44.24
C GLY A 463 -26.14 -19.25 -43.70
N SER A 464 -25.79 -18.10 -44.28
CA SER A 464 -26.64 -16.93 -44.58
C SER A 464 -26.95 -15.87 -43.48
N GLY A 465 -26.18 -14.78 -43.53
CA GLY A 465 -26.69 -13.42 -43.82
C GLY A 465 -27.30 -12.56 -42.68
N GLY A 466 -26.61 -11.46 -42.32
CA GLY A 466 -27.23 -10.30 -41.65
C GLY A 466 -26.27 -9.43 -40.84
N ARG A 467 -25.97 -8.22 -41.32
CA ARG A 467 -25.18 -7.18 -40.61
C ARG A 467 -26.01 -6.57 -39.47
N SER A 468 -25.47 -6.51 -38.25
CA SER A 468 -25.61 -5.32 -37.39
C SER A 468 -24.39 -5.16 -36.47
N ARG A 469 -23.80 -3.96 -36.53
CA ARG A 469 -22.71 -3.46 -35.69
C ARG A 469 -23.22 -3.14 -34.28
N GLY A 470 -22.37 -3.39 -33.28
CA GLY A 470 -22.37 -2.67 -32.00
C GLY A 470 -22.69 -3.56 -30.81
N GLY A 471 -21.68 -4.19 -30.21
CA GLY A 471 -21.85 -4.98 -28.99
C GLY A 471 -20.57 -5.50 -28.33
N ASP A 472 -19.43 -5.53 -29.03
CA ASP A 472 -18.28 -6.32 -28.55
C ASP A 472 -17.28 -5.59 -27.64
N SER A 473 -17.41 -4.28 -27.37
CA SER A 473 -16.32 -3.60 -26.63
C SER A 473 -16.18 -4.02 -25.16
N MET A 474 -17.28 -4.35 -24.46
CA MET A 474 -17.24 -4.61 -23.01
C MET A 474 -16.86 -6.06 -22.67
N VAL A 475 -17.33 -7.02 -23.47
CA VAL A 475 -16.99 -8.44 -23.29
C VAL A 475 -15.57 -8.72 -23.76
N GLU A 476 -15.13 -8.07 -24.85
CA GLU A 476 -13.76 -8.19 -25.33
C GLU A 476 -12.76 -7.51 -24.37
N MET A 477 -13.15 -6.41 -23.72
CA MET A 477 -12.34 -5.78 -22.66
C MET A 477 -12.28 -6.65 -21.39
N ALA A 478 -13.39 -7.23 -20.95
CA ALA A 478 -13.41 -8.15 -19.81
C ALA A 478 -12.59 -9.43 -20.08
N ALA A 479 -12.68 -9.98 -21.29
CA ALA A 479 -11.91 -11.16 -21.70
C ALA A 479 -10.42 -10.85 -21.88
N LYS A 480 -10.04 -9.68 -22.42
CA LYS A 480 -8.64 -9.24 -22.49
C LYS A 480 -8.04 -8.95 -21.10
N SER A 481 -8.84 -8.46 -20.15
CA SER A 481 -8.40 -8.26 -18.76
C SER A 481 -8.26 -9.59 -18.01
N ALA A 482 -9.18 -10.53 -18.19
CA ALA A 482 -9.05 -11.89 -17.67
C ALA A 482 -7.84 -12.62 -18.28
N ALA A 483 -7.58 -12.45 -19.58
CA ALA A 483 -6.40 -13.03 -20.24
C ALA A 483 -5.08 -12.37 -19.79
N ARG A 484 -5.08 -11.10 -19.39
CA ARG A 484 -3.91 -10.45 -18.76
C ARG A 484 -3.68 -10.92 -17.32
N ALA A 485 -4.74 -11.10 -16.54
CA ALA A 485 -4.67 -11.67 -15.19
C ALA A 485 -4.21 -13.14 -15.19
N ILE A 486 -4.63 -13.92 -16.18
CA ILE A 486 -4.20 -15.31 -16.36
C ILE A 486 -2.78 -15.37 -16.96
N GLY A 487 -2.46 -14.48 -17.91
CA GLY A 487 -1.16 -14.44 -18.59
C GLY A 487 0.02 -14.03 -17.70
N SER A 488 -0.23 -13.23 -16.65
CA SER A 488 0.78 -12.89 -15.63
C SER A 488 0.91 -13.94 -14.51
N GLN A 489 -0.05 -14.88 -14.39
CA GLN A 489 -0.10 -15.87 -13.31
C GLN A 489 0.51 -17.24 -13.65
N VAL A 490 0.59 -17.64 -14.93
CA VAL A 490 1.12 -18.97 -15.33
C VAL A 490 2.66 -19.08 -15.23
N GLY A 491 3.37 -17.98 -14.94
CA GLY A 491 4.82 -17.95 -14.76
C GLY A 491 5.35 -17.95 -13.32
N ARG A 492 4.49 -17.83 -12.30
CA ARG A 492 4.91 -17.78 -10.88
C ARG A 492 4.72 -19.14 -10.21
N SER A 493 5.52 -20.11 -10.60
CA SER A 493 5.87 -21.19 -9.68
C SER A 493 6.72 -20.58 -8.55
N ILE A 494 6.07 -20.37 -7.40
CA ILE A 494 6.64 -20.17 -6.05
C ILE A 494 8.01 -19.46 -6.05
N ILE A 495 7.97 -18.13 -6.12
CA ILE A 495 8.97 -17.31 -5.45
C ILE A 495 8.19 -16.46 -4.45
N ARG A 496 8.10 -16.99 -3.23
CA ARG A 496 7.64 -16.26 -2.06
C ARG A 496 8.59 -15.10 -1.77
N GLY A 497 8.04 -14.02 -1.24
CA GLY A 497 8.80 -12.92 -0.68
C GLY A 497 9.90 -13.43 0.24
N VAL A 498 11.13 -13.09 -0.12
CA VAL A 498 12.36 -13.67 0.44
C VAL A 498 12.57 -13.27 1.91
N LEU A 499 11.72 -12.39 2.46
CA LEU A 499 11.74 -12.00 3.87
C LEU A 499 11.38 -13.12 4.86
N GLY A 500 10.72 -14.20 4.42
CA GLY A 500 10.53 -15.38 5.26
C GLY A 500 11.76 -16.29 5.38
N SER A 501 12.76 -16.16 4.49
CA SER A 501 13.81 -17.18 4.32
C SER A 501 15.25 -16.75 4.64
N ILE A 502 15.54 -15.43 4.74
CA ILE A 502 16.92 -14.94 4.89
C ILE A 502 17.49 -15.01 6.33
N LEU A 503 16.71 -15.34 7.37
CA LEU A 503 17.20 -15.37 8.76
C LEU A 503 17.52 -16.75 9.35
N GLY A 504 17.69 -17.78 8.50
CA GLY A 504 18.01 -19.14 8.94
C GLY A 504 19.38 -19.64 8.47
N GLY A 505 20.50 -19.02 8.89
CA GLY A 505 21.80 -19.59 8.51
C GLY A 505 23.07 -18.82 8.90
N SER A 506 23.31 -18.56 10.19
CA SER A 506 24.70 -18.36 10.66
C SER A 506 25.24 -19.67 11.23
N ARG A 507 25.88 -20.47 10.38
CA ARG A 507 26.73 -21.59 10.82
C ARG A 507 28.16 -21.07 10.95
N ARG A 508 28.68 -21.18 12.17
CA ARG A 508 30.10 -21.17 12.54
C ARG A 508 31.01 -21.68 11.41
N ARG A 509 31.98 -20.86 11.02
CA ARG A 509 33.40 -21.21 11.04
C ARG A 509 34.25 -19.97 11.16
#